data_AF-A0AAW1LFZ3-F1
#
_entry.id   AF-A0AAW1LFZ3-F1
#
_cell.length_a   1.000
_cell.length_b   1.000
_cell.length_c   1.000
_cell.angle_alpha   90.00
_cell.angle_beta   90.00
_cell.angle_gamma   90.00
#
_symmetry.space_group_name_H-M   'P 1'
#
loop_
_entity.id
_entity.type
_entity.pdbx_description
1 polymer ?
#
loop_
_entity_poly.entity_id
_entity_poly.type
_entity_poly.pdbx_seq_one_letter_code
_entity_poly.pdbx_strand_id
1 'polypeptide(L)'
;MGGAVSLLLHKKDPDFWHGALLVAPMCKIRNNKLIYQEKPRLKTALEMLRTSINLEDSLWEVTMPFFVLHGEADIVTDPEVSRALYEQAGSIDKTIKLYPGMWHDLTSGEPDHNVEIVFSDIVALLDKRSNLDNSELPRQFLAHRLPDIVRSAPGTPLANGRA
;
A
#
# COMPACT_ATOMS: atom_id res chain seq x y z
N MET A 1 -5.93 8.19 4.49
CA MET A 1 -4.90 8.60 5.48
C MET A 1 -3.58 7.84 5.32
N GLY A 2 -3.54 6.51 5.40
CA GLY A 2 -2.29 5.74 5.31
C GLY A 2 -1.47 6.03 4.04
N GLY A 3 -2.13 6.12 2.89
CA GLY A 3 -1.48 6.51 1.64
C GLY A 3 -0.79 7.89 1.71
N ALA A 4 -1.46 8.91 2.24
CA ALA A 4 -0.85 10.24 2.43
C ALA A 4 0.38 10.19 3.35
N VAL A 5 0.34 9.39 4.43
CA VAL A 5 1.52 9.19 5.29
C VAL A 5 2.66 8.54 4.50
N SER A 6 2.38 7.53 3.68
CA SER A 6 3.38 6.89 2.81
C SER A 6 4.03 7.89 1.86
N LEU A 7 3.24 8.78 1.26
CA LEU A 7 3.75 9.82 0.36
C LEU A 7 4.60 10.85 1.10
N LEU A 8 4.19 11.27 2.30
CA LEU A 8 4.98 12.19 3.12
C LEU A 8 6.30 11.57 3.62
N LEU A 9 6.30 10.27 3.93
CA LEU A 9 7.51 9.54 4.29
C LEU A 9 8.48 9.48 3.10
N HIS A 10 7.98 9.18 1.90
CA HIS A 10 8.77 9.25 0.68
C HIS A 10 9.39 10.64 0.48
N LYS A 11 8.60 11.71 0.61
CA LYS A 11 9.12 13.09 0.47
C LYS A 11 10.21 13.43 1.50
N LYS A 12 10.20 12.78 2.67
CA LYS A 12 11.21 12.98 3.70
C LYS A 12 12.52 12.23 3.41
N ASP A 13 12.42 11.06 2.81
CA ASP A 13 13.56 10.21 2.43
C ASP A 13 13.26 9.49 1.10
N PRO A 14 13.50 10.14 -0.06
CA PRO A 14 13.03 9.67 -1.36
C PRO A 14 13.64 8.35 -1.84
N ASP A 15 14.82 8.02 -1.35
CA ASP A 15 15.59 6.86 -1.82
C ASP A 15 15.38 5.62 -0.92
N PHE A 16 14.65 5.76 0.18
CA PHE A 16 14.51 4.69 1.18
C PHE A 16 13.59 3.56 0.72
N TRP A 17 12.52 3.88 -0.01
CA TRP A 17 11.48 2.91 -0.40
C TRP A 17 11.63 2.49 -1.87
N HIS A 18 11.55 1.20 -2.14
CA HIS A 18 11.55 0.66 -3.51
C HIS A 18 10.24 0.94 -4.27
N GLY A 19 9.18 1.29 -3.53
CA GLY A 19 7.91 1.70 -4.09
C GLY A 19 6.76 1.58 -3.10
N ALA A 20 5.57 1.97 -3.55
CA ALA A 20 4.36 1.95 -2.73
C ALA A 20 3.19 1.27 -3.45
N LEU A 21 2.37 0.55 -2.69
CA LEU A 21 1.03 0.11 -3.09
C LEU A 21 0.01 0.93 -2.29
N LEU A 22 -0.71 1.80 -2.99
CA LEU A 22 -1.70 2.71 -2.44
C LEU A 22 -3.08 2.11 -2.70
N VAL A 23 -3.64 1.50 -1.66
CA VAL A 23 -5.03 1.07 -1.61
C VAL A 23 -5.74 2.00 -0.64
N ALA A 24 -7.04 2.19 -0.84
CA ALA A 24 -7.89 2.91 0.07
C ALA A 24 -8.61 1.95 1.05
N PRO A 25 -7.97 1.29 2.03
CA PRO A 25 -8.71 0.44 2.95
C PRO A 25 -9.47 1.32 3.95
N MET A 26 -10.79 1.28 3.93
CA MET A 26 -11.66 1.70 5.03
C MET A 26 -12.69 0.62 5.28
N CYS A 27 -12.30 -0.30 6.15
CA CYS A 27 -13.19 -1.23 6.79
C CYS A 27 -14.26 -0.48 7.62
N LYS A 28 -15.50 -0.43 7.12
CA LYS A 28 -16.65 -0.01 7.94
C LYS A 28 -17.07 -1.16 8.87
N ILE A 29 -16.19 -1.56 9.78
CA ILE A 29 -16.51 -2.61 10.74
C ILE A 29 -17.23 -1.97 11.93
N ARG A 30 -18.56 -1.83 11.80
CA ARG A 30 -19.44 -1.23 12.83
C ARG A 30 -19.43 -1.95 14.19
N ASN A 31 -18.75 -3.08 14.33
CA ASN A 31 -18.68 -3.87 15.56
C ASN A 31 -17.24 -4.18 16.04
N ASN A 32 -16.21 -3.60 15.42
CA ASN A 32 -14.84 -3.81 15.90
C ASN A 32 -14.54 -2.81 17.02
N LYS A 33 -14.43 -3.32 18.25
CA LYS A 33 -14.10 -2.54 19.45
C LYS A 33 -12.69 -1.93 19.42
N LEU A 34 -11.83 -2.43 18.54
CA LEU A 34 -10.47 -1.89 18.33
C LEU A 34 -10.47 -0.69 17.37
N ILE A 35 -11.60 -0.38 16.73
CA ILE A 35 -11.74 0.76 15.81
C ILE A 35 -12.45 1.90 16.53
N TYR A 36 -11.90 3.11 16.40
CA TYR A 36 -12.55 4.32 16.89
C TYR A 36 -13.83 4.59 16.10
N GLN A 37 -14.99 4.54 16.76
CA GLN A 37 -16.32 4.63 16.13
C GLN A 37 -16.93 6.04 16.19
N GLU A 38 -16.36 6.95 16.98
CA GLU A 38 -16.89 8.30 17.14
C GLU A 38 -16.52 9.19 15.94
N LYS A 39 -17.10 10.39 15.90
CA LYS A 39 -16.75 11.38 14.89
C LYS A 39 -15.28 11.79 15.05
N PRO A 40 -14.57 12.08 13.93
CA PRO A 40 -13.23 12.64 14.00
C PRO A 40 -13.23 13.91 14.85
N ARG A 41 -12.25 14.04 15.75
CA ARG A 41 -12.08 15.25 16.55
C ARG A 41 -11.75 16.42 15.63
N LEU A 42 -12.22 17.62 15.98
CA LEU A 42 -12.02 18.83 15.15
C LEU A 42 -10.55 19.06 14.79
N LYS A 43 -9.64 18.89 15.76
CA LYS A 43 -8.19 19.03 15.51
C LYS A 43 -7.67 17.99 14.51
N THR A 44 -8.15 16.75 14.58
CA THR A 44 -7.78 15.70 13.61
C THR A 44 -8.27 16.05 12.20
N ALA A 45 -9.53 16.49 12.08
CA ALA A 45 -10.07 16.91 10.79
C ALA A 45 -9.31 18.11 10.19
N LEU A 46 -8.91 19.08 11.02
CA LEU A 46 -8.10 20.22 10.60
C LEU A 46 -6.73 19.78 10.07
N GLU A 47 -6.04 18.88 10.77
CA GLU A 47 -4.74 18.39 10.32
C GLU A 47 -4.85 17.49 9.08
N MET A 48 -5.93 16.72 8.94
CA MET A 48 -6.23 16.00 7.70
C MET A 48 -6.38 16.96 6.52
N LEU A 49 -7.17 18.04 6.68
CA LEU A 49 -7.36 19.05 5.63
C LEU A 49 -6.04 19.74 5.25
N ARG A 50 -5.27 20.19 6.25
CA ARG A 50 -3.94 20.81 6.02
C ARG A 50 -3.00 19.87 5.29
N THR A 51 -3.00 18.60 5.68
CA THR A 51 -2.15 17.58 5.06
C THR A 51 -2.55 17.34 3.61
N SER A 52 -3.86 17.26 3.31
CA SER A 52 -4.34 17.11 1.94
C SER A 52 -3.90 18.28 1.06
N ILE A 53 -4.14 19.53 1.50
CA ILE A 53 -3.74 20.73 0.75
C ILE A 53 -2.23 20.74 0.49
N ASN A 54 -1.42 20.56 1.54
CA ASN A 54 0.04 20.55 1.40
C ASN A 54 0.53 19.44 0.47
N LEU A 55 -0.13 18.28 0.46
CA LEU A 55 0.26 17.15 -0.39
C LEU A 55 -0.13 17.37 -1.85
N GLU A 56 -1.34 17.89 -2.11
CA GLU A 56 -1.81 18.27 -3.45
C GLU A 56 -0.87 19.29 -4.10
N ASP A 57 -0.41 20.29 -3.34
CA ASP A 57 0.53 21.33 -3.79
C ASP A 57 1.97 20.83 -4.00
N SER A 58 2.23 19.52 -3.94
CA SER A 58 3.59 18.98 -4.06
C SER A 58 3.65 17.55 -4.58
N LEU A 59 2.63 17.11 -5.32
CA LEU A 59 2.54 15.75 -5.85
C LEU A 59 3.72 15.41 -6.77
N TRP A 60 4.27 16.39 -7.50
CA TRP A 60 5.42 16.19 -8.38
C TRP A 60 6.69 15.72 -7.66
N GLU A 61 6.81 15.94 -6.35
CA GLU A 61 7.93 15.44 -5.54
C GLU A 61 7.85 13.92 -5.29
N VAL A 62 6.71 13.29 -5.60
CA VAL A 62 6.55 11.84 -5.49
C VAL A 62 7.21 11.16 -6.68
N THR A 63 8.45 10.71 -6.47
CA THR A 63 9.32 10.08 -7.48
C THR A 63 9.43 8.55 -7.34
N MET A 64 9.10 7.97 -6.18
CA MET A 64 9.16 6.51 -6.01
C MET A 64 8.20 5.78 -6.96
N PRO A 65 8.51 4.55 -7.37
CA PRO A 65 7.55 3.71 -8.08
C PRO A 65 6.28 3.48 -7.24
N PHE A 66 5.10 3.55 -7.84
CA PHE A 66 3.87 3.27 -7.10
C PHE A 66 2.76 2.63 -7.93
N PHE A 67 1.82 2.01 -7.23
CA PHE A 67 0.57 1.49 -7.77
C PHE A 67 -0.60 2.08 -6.99
N VAL A 68 -1.62 2.57 -7.69
CA VAL A 68 -2.87 3.05 -7.08
C VAL A 68 -4.01 2.13 -7.48
N LEU A 69 -4.75 1.64 -6.48
CA LEU A 69 -5.96 0.85 -6.66
C LEU A 69 -7.13 1.61 -6.03
N HIS A 70 -8.13 1.98 -6.83
CA HIS A 70 -9.23 2.84 -6.38
C HIS A 70 -10.58 2.41 -6.96
N GLY A 71 -11.65 2.43 -6.16
CA GLY A 71 -13.01 2.14 -6.61
C GLY A 71 -13.70 3.37 -7.20
N GLU A 72 -14.28 3.29 -8.41
CA GLU A 72 -14.88 4.48 -9.05
C GLU A 72 -16.13 5.02 -8.33
N ALA A 73 -16.77 4.21 -7.48
CA ALA A 73 -17.93 4.61 -6.67
C ALA A 73 -17.53 5.02 -5.24
N ASP A 74 -16.25 5.28 -4.97
CA ASP A 74 -15.76 5.71 -3.66
C ASP A 74 -16.25 7.11 -3.28
N ILE A 75 -17.11 7.19 -2.26
CA ILE A 75 -17.62 8.43 -1.68
C ILE A 75 -16.82 8.94 -0.47
N VAL A 76 -15.85 8.17 0.01
CA VAL A 76 -15.01 8.50 1.17
C VAL A 76 -13.75 9.22 0.70
N THR A 77 -13.19 8.80 -0.43
CA THR A 77 -12.08 9.48 -1.09
C THR A 77 -12.37 9.55 -2.58
N ASP A 78 -12.51 10.77 -3.09
CA ASP A 78 -12.82 10.99 -4.51
C ASP A 78 -11.74 10.35 -5.40
N PRO A 79 -12.13 9.49 -6.38
CA PRO A 79 -11.20 8.91 -7.35
C PRO A 79 -10.34 9.94 -8.10
N GLU A 80 -10.82 11.18 -8.25
CA GLU A 80 -10.08 12.26 -8.89
C GLU A 80 -8.78 12.61 -8.13
N VAL A 81 -8.73 12.39 -6.82
CA VAL A 81 -7.49 12.56 -6.04
C VAL A 81 -6.43 11.56 -6.50
N SER A 82 -6.84 10.31 -6.74
CA SER A 82 -5.96 9.26 -7.25
C SER A 82 -5.53 9.52 -8.69
N ARG A 83 -6.42 10.08 -9.53
CA ARG A 83 -6.05 10.54 -10.88
C ARG A 83 -5.05 11.69 -10.84
N ALA A 84 -5.29 12.70 -10.01
CA ALA A 84 -4.39 13.84 -9.84
C ALA A 84 -2.99 13.40 -9.39
N LEU A 85 -2.90 12.48 -8.41
CA LEU A 85 -1.64 11.86 -8.01
C LEU A 85 -0.95 11.17 -9.21
N TYR A 86 -1.68 10.34 -9.96
CA TYR A 86 -1.11 9.63 -11.10
C TYR A 86 -0.60 10.59 -12.18
N GLU A 87 -1.33 11.66 -12.47
CA GLU A 87 -0.95 12.62 -13.52
C GLU A 87 0.24 13.48 -13.08
N GLN A 88 0.20 14.04 -11.87
CA GLN A 88 1.14 15.06 -11.43
C GLN A 88 2.41 14.51 -10.79
N ALA A 89 2.42 13.26 -10.31
CA ALA A 89 3.60 12.69 -9.67
C ALA A 89 4.81 12.63 -10.63
N GLY A 90 6.00 12.95 -10.11
CA GLY A 90 7.28 12.86 -10.83
C GLY A 90 7.78 11.43 -11.06
N SER A 91 7.07 10.42 -10.54
CA SER A 91 7.42 9.01 -10.70
C SER A 91 7.36 8.55 -12.17
N ILE A 92 8.39 7.81 -12.57
CA ILE A 92 8.51 7.22 -13.90
C ILE A 92 7.72 5.90 -13.98
N ASP A 93 7.76 5.10 -12.91
CA ASP A 93 7.06 3.82 -12.80
C ASP A 93 5.81 3.97 -11.92
N LYS A 94 4.72 4.39 -12.55
CA LYS A 94 3.42 4.56 -11.90
C LYS A 94 2.33 3.81 -12.66
N THR A 95 1.41 3.20 -11.93
CA THR A 95 0.20 2.59 -12.51
C THR A 95 -1.01 2.93 -11.64
N ILE A 96 -2.15 3.16 -12.28
CA ILE A 96 -3.43 3.32 -11.62
C ILE A 96 -4.41 2.30 -12.18
N LYS A 97 -5.17 1.63 -11.31
CA LYS A 97 -6.29 0.77 -11.68
C LYS A 97 -7.54 1.25 -10.96
N LEU A 98 -8.55 1.59 -11.76
CA LEU A 98 -9.85 2.02 -11.29
C LEU A 98 -10.84 0.87 -11.47
N TYR A 99 -11.61 0.59 -10.42
CA TYR A 99 -12.59 -0.49 -10.41
C TYR A 99 -14.01 0.05 -10.51
N PRO A 100 -14.69 -0.10 -11.67
CA PRO A 100 -16.03 0.42 -11.87
C PRO A 100 -17.03 -0.14 -10.85
N GLY A 101 -17.81 0.75 -10.23
CA GLY A 101 -18.85 0.37 -9.27
C GLY A 101 -18.36 -0.13 -7.90
N MET A 102 -17.05 -0.31 -7.71
CA MET A 102 -16.47 -0.64 -6.41
C MET A 102 -16.30 0.62 -5.57
N TRP A 103 -16.41 0.46 -4.25
CA TRP A 103 -16.34 1.51 -3.25
C TRP A 103 -14.91 1.63 -2.69
N HIS A 104 -14.78 2.36 -1.58
CA HIS A 104 -13.50 2.59 -0.90
C HIS A 104 -12.81 1.27 -0.52
N ASP A 105 -13.50 0.37 0.17
CA ASP A 105 -12.87 -0.78 0.86
C ASP A 105 -12.62 -1.99 -0.04
N LEU A 106 -11.77 -1.81 -1.05
CA LEU A 106 -11.49 -2.79 -2.10
C LEU A 106 -11.01 -4.17 -1.59
N THR A 107 -10.38 -4.24 -0.42
CA THR A 107 -9.78 -5.47 0.10
C THR A 107 -10.69 -6.27 1.03
N SER A 108 -11.85 -5.74 1.40
CA SER A 108 -12.64 -6.33 2.49
C SER A 108 -14.11 -5.92 2.56
N GLY A 109 -14.51 -4.82 1.92
CA GLY A 109 -15.88 -4.31 1.97
C GLY A 109 -16.67 -4.54 0.69
N GLU A 110 -16.03 -5.07 -0.35
CA GLU A 110 -16.65 -5.50 -1.60
C GLU A 110 -17.11 -6.97 -1.52
N PRO A 111 -17.99 -7.43 -2.42
CA PRO A 111 -18.29 -8.86 -2.56
C PRO A 111 -17.03 -9.70 -2.80
N ASP A 112 -17.01 -10.95 -2.32
CA ASP A 112 -15.82 -11.82 -2.35
C ASP A 112 -15.15 -11.89 -3.73
N HIS A 113 -15.93 -12.00 -4.81
CA HIS A 113 -15.39 -12.03 -6.18
C HIS A 113 -14.64 -10.75 -6.59
N ASN A 114 -15.10 -9.57 -6.12
CA ASN A 114 -14.42 -8.31 -6.37
C ASN A 114 -13.12 -8.22 -5.57
N VAL A 115 -13.17 -8.64 -4.30
CA VAL A 115 -11.99 -8.69 -3.42
C VAL A 115 -10.92 -9.62 -4.00
N GLU A 116 -11.31 -10.79 -4.49
CA GLU A 116 -10.41 -11.74 -5.16
C GLU A 116 -9.73 -11.14 -6.40
N ILE A 117 -10.47 -10.38 -7.22
CA ILE A 117 -9.92 -9.65 -8.37
C ILE A 117 -8.87 -8.64 -7.90
N VAL A 118 -9.18 -7.84 -6.87
CA VAL A 118 -8.25 -6.85 -6.31
C VAL A 118 -6.97 -7.52 -5.80
N PHE A 119 -7.08 -8.61 -5.04
CA PHE A 119 -5.89 -9.34 -4.58
C PHE A 119 -5.10 -9.97 -5.72
N SER A 120 -5.76 -10.54 -6.73
CA SER A 120 -5.08 -11.08 -7.91
C SER A 120 -4.29 -10.00 -8.65
N ASP A 121 -4.85 -8.80 -8.78
CA ASP A 121 -4.15 -7.67 -9.39
C ASP A 121 -2.96 -7.21 -8.57
N ILE A 122 -3.11 -7.13 -7.24
CA ILE A 122 -2.01 -6.79 -6.33
C ILE A 122 -0.84 -7.77 -6.51
N VAL A 123 -1.12 -9.07 -6.48
CA VAL A 123 -0.09 -10.10 -6.65
C VAL A 123 0.58 -9.98 -8.01
N ALA A 124 -0.19 -9.87 -9.10
CA ALA A 124 0.38 -9.73 -10.45
C ALA A 124 1.27 -8.48 -10.59
N LEU A 125 0.88 -7.36 -9.99
CA LEU A 125 1.66 -6.12 -9.99
C LEU A 125 2.97 -6.26 -9.20
N LEU A 126 2.92 -6.92 -8.03
CA LEU A 126 4.09 -7.17 -7.20
C LEU A 126 5.06 -8.17 -7.87
N ASP A 127 4.54 -9.24 -8.47
CA ASP A 127 5.34 -10.22 -9.21
C ASP A 127 6.05 -9.57 -10.39
N LYS A 128 5.36 -8.70 -11.14
CA LYS A 128 5.95 -7.95 -12.26
C LYS A 128 7.15 -7.10 -11.81
N ARG A 129 7.07 -6.46 -10.65
CA ARG A 129 8.19 -5.65 -10.11
C ARG A 129 9.28 -6.49 -9.47
N SER A 130 8.93 -7.58 -8.80
CA SER A 130 9.88 -8.43 -8.09
C SER A 130 10.72 -9.31 -9.02
N ASN A 131 10.22 -9.60 -10.22
CA ASN A 131 10.92 -10.40 -11.23
C ASN A 131 11.86 -9.59 -12.13
N LEU A 132 12.02 -8.28 -11.89
CA LEU A 132 13.08 -7.48 -12.52
C LEU A 132 14.41 -7.75 -11.79
N ASP A 133 15.15 -8.74 -12.31
CA ASP A 133 16.57 -9.00 -12.12
C ASP A 133 17.22 -8.69 -10.75
N ASN A 134 17.42 -9.75 -9.97
CA ASN A 134 18.34 -9.82 -8.81
C ASN A 134 19.81 -9.45 -9.13
N SER A 135 20.14 -9.13 -10.39
CA SER A 135 21.49 -8.76 -10.84
C SER A 135 21.80 -7.26 -10.84
N GLU A 136 20.80 -6.38 -10.63
CA GLU A 136 20.99 -4.92 -10.71
C GLU A 136 20.72 -4.16 -9.40
N LEU A 137 20.67 -4.81 -8.24
CA LEU A 137 20.54 -4.08 -6.97
C LEU A 137 21.81 -3.25 -6.69
N PRO A 138 21.73 -1.91 -6.54
CA PRO A 138 22.84 -1.08 -6.09
C PRO A 138 23.46 -1.62 -4.79
N ARG A 139 24.79 -1.56 -4.67
CA ARG A 139 25.56 -2.09 -3.51
C ARG A 139 25.07 -1.61 -2.13
N GLN A 140 24.29 -0.53 -2.08
CA GLN A 140 23.67 0.03 -0.88
C GLN A 140 22.67 -0.95 -0.23
N PHE A 141 22.05 -1.84 -1.02
CA PHE A 141 21.07 -2.82 -0.55
C PHE A 141 21.66 -4.08 0.08
N LEU A 142 22.99 -4.29 -0.02
CA LEU A 142 23.66 -5.39 0.67
C LEU A 142 23.90 -5.09 2.16
N ALA A 143 23.91 -3.82 2.56
CA ALA A 143 24.26 -3.40 3.93
C ALA A 143 23.12 -3.54 4.95
N HIS A 144 21.85 -3.62 4.49
CA HIS A 144 20.67 -3.66 5.37
C HIS A 144 19.93 -5.00 5.36
N ARG A 145 20.53 -6.05 4.79
CA ARG A 145 19.94 -7.39 4.85
C ARG A 145 20.01 -7.89 6.29
N LEU A 146 18.86 -7.97 6.96
CA LEU A 146 18.73 -8.72 8.21
C LEU A 146 19.22 -10.16 7.96
N PRO A 147 20.04 -10.74 8.84
CA PRO A 147 20.57 -12.09 8.62
C PRO A 147 19.42 -13.09 8.47
N ASP A 148 19.53 -13.96 7.46
CA ASP A 148 18.55 -14.98 7.09
C ASP A 148 18.17 -15.86 8.30
N ILE A 149 17.03 -15.59 8.93
CA ILE A 149 16.50 -16.38 10.06
C ILE A 149 15.90 -17.73 9.60
N VAL A 150 15.83 -18.02 8.31
CA VAL A 150 15.23 -19.27 7.80
C VAL A 150 16.30 -20.13 7.14
N ARG A 151 17.17 -20.75 7.95
CA ARG A 151 17.99 -21.93 7.56
C ARG A 151 18.70 -22.60 8.75
N SER A 152 17.99 -22.90 9.83
CA SER A 152 18.43 -23.97 10.77
C SER A 152 17.30 -24.41 11.70
N ALA A 153 16.35 -25.18 11.19
CA ALA A 153 15.60 -26.11 12.04
C ALA A 153 16.35 -27.46 11.99
N PRO A 154 16.99 -27.92 13.08
CA PRO A 154 17.58 -29.24 13.12
C PRO A 154 16.47 -30.32 13.14
N GLY A 155 16.66 -31.34 12.30
CA GLY A 155 15.73 -32.44 12.10
C GLY A 155 15.35 -33.16 13.40
N THR A 156 14.05 -33.39 13.56
CA THR A 156 13.49 -34.22 14.62
C THR A 156 13.88 -35.68 14.36
N PRO A 157 14.49 -36.42 15.32
CA PRO A 157 14.77 -37.83 15.13
C PRO A 157 13.47 -38.65 15.24
N LEU A 158 13.28 -39.55 14.29
CA LEU A 158 12.28 -40.61 14.34
C LEU A 158 12.53 -41.50 15.57
N ALA A 159 11.56 -41.54 16.49
CA ALA A 159 11.56 -42.45 17.62
C ALA A 159 11.39 -43.90 17.13
N ASN A 160 12.48 -44.65 17.09
CA ASN A 160 12.47 -46.11 17.06
C ASN A 160 12.52 -46.62 18.50
N GLY A 161 11.52 -47.40 18.91
CA GLY A 161 11.50 -48.08 20.19
C GLY A 161 10.30 -49.01 20.33
N ARG A 162 10.42 -50.23 19.78
CA ARG A 162 9.68 -51.40 20.25
C ARG A 162 10.50 -52.08 21.33
N ALA A 163 9.90 -52.25 22.50
CA ALA A 163 9.95 -53.45 23.35
C ALA A 163 8.83 -53.30 24.39
#